data_AF-A0A6B1ILE3-F1
#
_entry.id   AF-A0A6B1ILE3-F1
#
_cell.length_a   1.000
_cell.length_b   1.000
_cell.length_c   1.000
_cell.angle_alpha   90.00
_cell.angle_beta   90.00
_cell.angle_gamma   90.00
#
_symmetry.space_group_name_H-M   'P 1'
#
loop_
_entity.id
_entity.type
_entity.pdbx_description
1 polymer ?
#
loop_
_entity_poly.entity_id
_entity_poly.type
_entity_poly.pdbx_seq_one_letter_code
_entity_poly.pdbx_strand_id
1 'polypeptide(L)'
;MAPPLVSAAVGALLAAALLGDAFDRRSVAVVVAAALLPGLDAAASLVVPGATNALFHAVWVPLFAGGLLYWDTTHRAESALRARGGRRAVRVAWVALASLVVAGIGSALFAGEGAVLLYPFEEARYAVRGRLAYSTQEGVVQTFVALGADGPGLLPLESVDAATAEPVDSWINPDGRPGIDPGVDRRFYFVENGWQLVVVAAAAATLAVRFRGRGGDAATDGGVFR
;
A
#
# COMPACT_ATOMS: atom_id res chain seq x y z
N MET A 1 -12.91 2.41 -5.63
CA MET A 1 -11.56 2.33 -4.96
C MET A 1 -10.90 0.95 -5.10
N ALA A 2 -9.57 0.81 -4.93
CA ALA A 2 -8.93 -0.51 -4.98
C ALA A 2 -9.40 -1.45 -3.83
N PRO A 3 -9.70 -2.73 -4.10
CA PRO A 3 -10.15 -3.67 -3.06
C PRO A 3 -9.12 -3.87 -1.94
N PRO A 4 -9.52 -3.81 -0.65
CA PRO A 4 -8.60 -3.94 0.49
C PRO A 4 -7.78 -5.24 0.49
N LEU A 5 -8.36 -6.34 0.00
CA LEU A 5 -7.69 -7.63 -0.06
C LEU A 5 -6.47 -7.62 -1.00
N VAL A 6 -6.51 -6.80 -2.06
CA VAL A 6 -5.40 -6.65 -3.01
C VAL A 6 -4.23 -5.93 -2.35
N SER A 7 -4.49 -4.81 -1.65
CA SER A 7 -3.49 -4.11 -0.85
C SER A 7 -2.91 -5.01 0.24
N ALA A 8 -3.75 -5.79 0.92
CA ALA A 8 -3.29 -6.78 1.90
C ALA A 8 -2.39 -7.85 1.27
N ALA A 9 -2.72 -8.34 0.07
CA ALA A 9 -1.93 -9.34 -0.65
C ALA A 9 -0.56 -8.79 -1.08
N VAL A 10 -0.50 -7.57 -1.62
CA VAL A 10 0.76 -6.90 -1.97
C VAL A 10 1.59 -6.66 -0.70
N GLY A 11 0.97 -6.21 0.40
CA GLY A 11 1.63 -6.04 1.69
C GLY A 11 2.17 -7.35 2.26
N ALA A 12 1.44 -8.45 2.11
CA ALA A 12 1.88 -9.79 2.49
C ALA A 12 3.10 -10.27 1.68
N LEU A 13 3.13 -9.98 0.36
CA LEU A 13 4.28 -10.27 -0.50
C LEU A 13 5.51 -9.45 -0.09
N LEU A 14 5.34 -8.17 0.23
CA LEU A 14 6.42 -7.32 0.77
C LEU A 14 6.90 -7.83 2.14
N ALA A 15 5.99 -8.23 3.02
CA ALA A 15 6.32 -8.82 4.31
C ALA A 15 7.16 -10.08 4.12
N ALA A 16 6.75 -10.98 3.21
CA ALA A 16 7.54 -12.14 2.84
C ALA A 16 8.92 -11.71 2.32
N ALA A 17 9.00 -10.87 1.31
CA ALA A 17 10.26 -10.50 0.68
C ALA A 17 11.25 -9.81 1.65
N LEU A 18 10.77 -8.90 2.50
CA LEU A 18 11.64 -7.91 3.15
C LEU A 18 11.86 -8.12 4.65
N LEU A 19 11.03 -8.91 5.35
CA LEU A 19 11.18 -9.11 6.81
C LEU A 19 12.38 -10.00 7.18
N GLY A 20 12.78 -10.96 6.34
CA GLY A 20 13.86 -11.92 6.61
C GLY A 20 13.79 -12.53 8.02
N ASP A 21 14.80 -12.31 8.87
CA ASP A 21 14.83 -12.83 10.24
C ASP A 21 13.73 -12.29 11.16
N ALA A 22 13.14 -11.13 10.81
CA ALA A 22 11.98 -10.58 11.50
C ALA A 22 10.66 -11.23 11.07
N PHE A 23 10.66 -12.19 10.14
CA PHE A 23 9.44 -12.77 9.59
C PHE A 23 8.79 -13.74 10.59
N ASP A 24 7.65 -13.33 11.12
CA ASP A 24 6.75 -14.12 11.96
C ASP A 24 5.31 -13.63 11.80
N ARG A 25 4.34 -14.34 12.38
CA ARG A 25 2.91 -14.01 12.26
C ARG A 25 2.58 -12.59 12.72
N ARG A 26 3.19 -12.12 13.82
CA ARG A 26 2.94 -10.79 14.36
C ARG A 26 3.53 -9.72 13.46
N SER A 27 4.76 -9.89 12.97
CA SER A 27 5.39 -8.92 12.07
C SER A 27 4.67 -8.85 10.72
N VAL A 28 4.24 -9.99 10.17
CA VAL A 28 3.43 -10.02 8.93
C VAL A 28 2.12 -9.27 9.15
N ALA A 29 1.42 -9.49 10.27
CA ALA A 29 0.19 -8.78 10.58
C ALA A 29 0.40 -7.26 10.66
N VAL A 30 1.50 -6.79 11.25
CA VAL A 30 1.83 -5.35 11.30
C VAL A 30 2.04 -4.78 9.89
N VAL A 31 2.77 -5.48 9.03
CA VAL A 31 3.04 -5.03 7.65
C VAL A 31 1.75 -4.99 6.82
N VAL A 32 0.91 -6.04 6.92
CA VAL A 32 -0.39 -6.10 6.24
C VAL A 32 -1.33 -5.02 6.76
N ALA A 33 -1.37 -4.78 8.07
CA ALA A 33 -2.16 -3.69 8.65
C ALA A 33 -1.72 -2.32 8.12
N ALA A 34 -0.41 -2.10 7.97
CA ALA A 34 0.10 -0.87 7.36
C ALA A 34 -0.32 -0.72 5.88
N ALA A 35 -0.42 -1.82 5.12
CA ALA A 35 -0.94 -1.80 3.74
C ALA A 35 -2.42 -1.39 3.67
N LEU A 36 -3.19 -1.75 4.68
CA LEU A 36 -4.64 -1.49 4.75
C LEU A 36 -4.98 -0.10 5.29
N LEU A 37 -4.04 0.55 5.98
CA LEU A 37 -4.26 1.82 6.66
C LEU A 37 -4.82 2.92 5.72
N PRO A 38 -4.34 3.09 4.48
CA PRO A 38 -4.89 4.09 3.58
C PRO A 38 -6.37 3.85 3.23
N GLY A 39 -6.81 2.60 3.21
CA GLY A 39 -8.21 2.24 2.94
C GLY A 39 -9.19 2.73 4.01
N LEU A 40 -8.72 3.17 5.18
CA LEU A 40 -9.55 3.79 6.22
C LEU A 40 -10.15 5.13 5.77
N ASP A 41 -9.66 5.70 4.67
CA ASP A 41 -10.25 6.86 3.99
C ASP A 41 -11.73 6.66 3.65
N ALA A 42 -12.12 5.43 3.32
CA ALA A 42 -13.51 5.07 3.05
C ALA A 42 -14.43 5.34 4.25
N ALA A 43 -13.93 5.15 5.47
CA ALA A 43 -14.67 5.45 6.69
C ALA A 43 -14.58 6.92 7.07
N ALA A 44 -13.41 7.54 6.88
CA ALA A 44 -13.23 8.97 7.11
C ALA A 44 -14.14 9.82 6.21
N SER A 45 -14.42 9.37 4.99
CA SER A 45 -15.25 10.10 4.04
C SER A 45 -16.72 10.22 4.44
N LEU A 46 -17.18 9.44 5.41
CA LEU A 46 -18.50 9.60 6.00
C LEU A 46 -18.66 10.93 6.74
N VAL A 47 -17.56 11.54 7.19
CA VAL A 47 -17.56 12.78 7.97
C VAL A 47 -16.70 13.88 7.34
N VAL A 48 -15.67 13.51 6.57
CA VAL A 48 -14.78 14.45 5.88
C VAL A 48 -15.07 14.42 4.38
N PRO A 49 -15.58 15.52 3.79
CA PRO A 49 -15.79 15.61 2.35
C PRO A 49 -14.50 15.30 1.57
N GLY A 50 -14.61 14.46 0.53
CA GLY A 50 -13.49 14.15 -0.36
C GLY A 50 -12.37 13.29 0.27
N ALA A 51 -12.55 12.75 1.48
CA ALA A 51 -11.48 11.99 2.13
C ALA A 51 -11.16 10.64 1.46
N THR A 52 -12.08 10.09 0.64
CA THR A 52 -11.86 8.82 -0.06
C THR A 52 -10.62 8.91 -0.98
N ASN A 53 -9.64 8.03 -0.77
CA ASN A 53 -8.34 8.04 -1.46
C ASN A 53 -7.55 9.36 -1.31
N ALA A 54 -7.72 10.08 -0.20
CA ALA A 54 -7.06 11.36 0.03
C ALA A 54 -6.36 11.42 1.39
N LEU A 55 -7.09 11.30 2.49
CA LEU A 55 -6.60 11.67 3.83
C LEU A 55 -5.38 10.83 4.27
N PHE A 56 -5.50 9.51 4.25
CA PHE A 56 -4.44 8.57 4.60
C PHE A 56 -3.57 8.18 3.40
N HIS A 57 -3.96 8.58 2.19
CA HIS A 57 -3.14 8.46 0.99
C HIS A 57 -2.19 9.64 0.77
N ALA A 58 -2.38 10.74 1.50
CA ALA A 58 -1.56 11.93 1.38
C ALA A 58 -0.07 11.60 1.63
N VAL A 59 0.81 12.13 0.79
CA VAL A 59 2.27 11.90 0.84
C VAL A 59 2.89 12.32 2.17
N TRP A 60 2.24 13.24 2.88
CA TRP A 60 2.65 13.71 4.19
C TRP A 60 2.66 12.60 5.25
N VAL A 61 1.73 11.63 5.16
CA VAL A 61 1.64 10.51 6.11
C VAL A 61 2.91 9.65 6.08
N PRO A 62 3.34 9.07 4.94
CA PRO A 62 4.57 8.30 4.90
C PRO A 62 5.83 9.17 5.09
N LEU A 63 5.84 10.43 4.65
CA LEU A 63 6.98 11.32 4.87
C LEU A 63 7.20 11.59 6.37
N PHE A 64 6.14 11.89 7.10
CA PHE A 64 6.22 12.12 8.55
C PHE A 64 6.59 10.84 9.30
N ALA A 65 5.95 9.72 8.97
CA ALA A 65 6.27 8.42 9.57
C ALA A 65 7.73 8.01 9.30
N GLY A 66 8.21 8.19 8.07
CA GLY A 66 9.59 7.95 7.68
C GLY A 66 10.58 8.89 8.36
N GLY A 67 10.25 10.18 8.47
CA GLY A 67 11.04 11.18 9.18
C GLY A 67 11.20 10.84 10.66
N LEU A 68 10.11 10.48 11.34
CA LEU A 68 10.14 10.03 12.74
C LEU A 68 10.95 8.75 12.92
N LEU A 69 10.78 7.79 12.02
CA LEU A 69 11.51 6.52 12.05
C LEU A 69 13.01 6.74 11.83
N TYR A 70 13.38 7.57 10.85
CA TYR A 70 14.76 7.96 10.59
C TYR A 70 15.37 8.72 11.78
N TRP A 71 14.62 9.65 12.36
CA TRP A 71 15.05 10.39 13.55
C TRP A 71 15.32 9.46 14.74
N ASP A 72 14.39 8.56 15.07
CA ASP A 72 14.56 7.61 16.18
C ASP A 72 15.74 6.67 15.96
N THR A 73 15.94 6.20 14.72
CA THR A 73 16.93 5.17 14.42
C THR A 73 18.33 5.69 14.12
N THR A 74 18.48 6.97 13.73
CA THR A 74 19.76 7.54 13.29
C THR A 74 20.24 8.69 14.18
N HIS A 75 19.34 9.56 14.64
CA HIS A 75 19.74 10.81 15.32
C HIS A 75 19.65 10.74 16.84
N ARG A 76 18.76 9.91 17.40
CA ARG A 76 18.73 9.71 18.85
C ARG A 76 19.93 8.88 19.32
N ALA A 77 20.50 9.29 20.46
CA ALA A 77 21.48 8.50 21.18
C ALA A 77 20.94 7.11 21.56
N GLU A 78 19.67 7.06 22.00
CA GLU A 78 18.94 5.83 22.29
C GLU A 78 17.66 5.77 21.46
N SER A 79 17.55 4.75 20.60
CA SER A 79 16.34 4.50 19.80
C SER A 79 15.30 3.79 20.65
N ALA A 80 14.10 4.36 20.75
CA ALA A 80 12.99 3.75 21.47
C ALA A 80 12.56 2.43 20.82
N LEU A 81 12.63 2.33 19.48
CA LEU A 81 12.34 1.10 18.76
C LEU A 81 13.37 0.00 19.07
N ARG A 82 14.66 0.34 19.09
CA ARG A 82 15.70 -0.62 19.47
C ARG A 82 15.61 -1.01 20.94
N ALA A 83 15.29 -0.09 21.83
CA ALA A 83 15.12 -0.38 23.25
C ALA A 83 13.96 -1.36 23.50
N ARG A 84 12.84 -1.23 22.76
CA ARG A 84 11.64 -2.08 22.96
C ARG A 84 11.69 -3.42 22.22
N GLY A 85 12.35 -3.50 21.07
CA GLY A 85 12.30 -4.70 20.22
C GLY A 85 13.51 -4.92 19.33
N GLY A 86 14.64 -4.28 19.66
CA GLY A 86 15.92 -4.47 19.00
C GLY A 86 15.90 -4.13 17.50
N ARG A 87 16.83 -4.74 16.76
CA ARG A 87 16.94 -4.58 15.30
C ARG A 87 15.71 -5.11 14.55
N ARG A 88 15.02 -6.10 15.13
CA ARG A 88 13.79 -6.67 14.56
C ARG A 88 12.68 -5.62 14.47
N ALA A 89 12.42 -4.88 15.55
CA ALA A 89 11.39 -3.83 15.54
C ALA A 89 11.67 -2.74 14.51
N VAL A 90 12.94 -2.33 14.38
CA VAL A 90 13.36 -1.36 13.35
C VAL A 90 13.08 -1.88 11.94
N ARG A 91 13.43 -3.15 11.66
CA ARG A 91 13.15 -3.76 10.36
C ARG A 91 11.66 -3.83 10.07
N VAL A 92 10.85 -4.27 11.03
CA VAL A 92 9.39 -4.35 10.88
C VAL A 92 8.80 -2.97 10.60
N ALA A 93 9.28 -1.92 11.29
CA ALA A 93 8.81 -0.55 11.08
C ALA A 93 9.11 -0.05 9.66
N TRP A 94 10.34 -0.26 9.16
CA TRP A 94 10.70 0.12 7.78
C TRP A 94 9.92 -0.67 6.72
N VAL A 95 9.71 -1.97 6.94
CA VAL A 95 8.91 -2.79 6.01
C VAL A 95 7.42 -2.42 6.06
N ALA A 96 6.90 -2.08 7.24
CA ALA A 96 5.54 -1.58 7.38
C ALA A 96 5.36 -0.24 6.65
N LEU A 97 6.34 0.67 6.76
CA LEU A 97 6.36 1.92 5.99
C LEU A 97 6.43 1.67 4.49
N ALA A 98 7.30 0.76 4.03
CA ALA A 98 7.37 0.37 2.63
C ALA A 98 6.03 -0.20 2.13
N SER A 99 5.36 -0.99 2.97
CA SER A 99 4.04 -1.56 2.67
C SER A 99 2.93 -0.51 2.62
N LEU A 100 2.95 0.46 3.54
CA LEU A 100 2.05 1.63 3.48
C LEU A 100 2.18 2.36 2.13
N VAL A 101 3.42 2.63 1.71
CA VAL A 101 3.71 3.37 0.48
C VAL A 101 3.38 2.54 -0.77
N VAL A 102 3.83 1.30 -0.86
CA VAL A 102 3.72 0.51 -2.08
C VAL A 102 2.37 -0.18 -2.20
N ALA A 103 1.91 -0.86 -1.14
CA ALA A 103 0.70 -1.68 -1.16
C ALA A 103 -0.56 -0.88 -0.81
N GLY A 104 -0.44 0.13 0.05
CA GLY A 104 -1.52 1.05 0.32
C GLY A 104 -1.64 2.11 -0.77
N ILE A 105 -0.73 3.08 -0.75
CA ILE A 105 -0.78 4.26 -1.64
C ILE A 105 -0.54 3.87 -3.10
N GLY A 106 0.47 3.06 -3.37
CA GLY A 106 0.83 2.62 -4.72
C GLY A 106 -0.29 1.84 -5.40
N SER A 107 -1.00 0.96 -4.70
CA SER A 107 -2.15 0.26 -5.31
C SER A 107 -3.25 1.22 -5.76
N ALA A 108 -3.53 2.30 -5.01
CA ALA A 108 -4.48 3.31 -5.45
C ALA A 108 -3.99 4.09 -6.68
N LEU A 109 -2.70 4.45 -6.71
CA LEU A 109 -2.09 5.22 -7.81
C LEU A 109 -1.96 4.45 -9.13
N PHE A 110 -1.57 3.18 -9.07
CA PHE A 110 -1.20 2.39 -10.25
C PHE A 110 -2.30 1.43 -10.71
N ALA A 111 -3.15 0.96 -9.80
CA ALA A 111 -4.17 -0.05 -10.09
C ALA A 111 -5.61 0.43 -9.81
N GLY A 112 -5.77 1.59 -9.17
CA GLY A 112 -7.07 2.16 -8.81
C GLY A 112 -7.45 3.39 -9.64
N GLU A 113 -8.33 4.18 -9.06
CA GLU A 113 -8.82 5.45 -9.61
C GLU A 113 -7.88 6.63 -9.34
N GLY A 114 -6.74 6.39 -8.68
CA GLY A 114 -5.82 7.43 -8.22
C GLY A 114 -6.04 7.87 -6.78
N ALA A 115 -5.23 8.81 -6.32
CA ALA A 115 -5.25 9.36 -4.97
C ALA A 115 -4.90 10.85 -4.94
N VAL A 116 -5.47 11.59 -3.99
CA VAL A 116 -5.15 13.00 -3.76
C VAL A 116 -3.93 13.07 -2.83
N LEU A 117 -2.74 13.15 -3.43
CA LEU A 117 -1.48 13.01 -2.68
C LEU A 117 -1.12 14.23 -1.84
N LEU A 118 -1.62 15.41 -2.19
CA LEU A 118 -1.26 16.67 -1.53
C LEU A 118 -2.38 17.22 -0.63
N TYR A 119 -3.38 16.39 -0.31
CA TYR A 119 -4.43 16.73 0.66
C TYR A 119 -3.82 17.18 2.01
N PRO A 120 -4.34 18.23 2.66
CA PRO A 120 -5.50 19.05 2.30
C PRO A 120 -5.17 20.31 1.49
N PHE A 121 -3.94 20.47 1.01
CA PHE A 121 -3.51 21.71 0.32
C PHE A 121 -3.96 21.75 -1.13
N GLU A 122 -4.13 20.58 -1.73
CA GLU A 122 -4.58 20.42 -3.11
C GLU A 122 -5.62 19.31 -3.17
N GLU A 123 -6.54 19.44 -4.11
CA GLU A 123 -7.61 18.46 -4.33
C GLU A 123 -7.40 17.65 -5.62
N ALA A 124 -6.31 17.84 -6.35
CA ALA A 124 -6.06 17.08 -7.57
C ALA A 124 -5.82 15.60 -7.27
N ARG A 125 -6.54 14.73 -8.00
CA ARG A 125 -6.38 13.28 -7.91
C ARG A 125 -5.33 12.83 -8.91
N TYR A 126 -4.28 12.20 -8.41
CA TYR A 126 -3.16 11.69 -9.19
C TYR A 126 -3.34 10.21 -9.49
N ALA A 127 -3.16 9.81 -10.74
CA ALA A 127 -3.06 8.41 -11.16
C ALA A 127 -1.83 8.22 -12.05
N VAL A 128 -1.19 7.07 -11.94
CA VAL A 128 -0.04 6.71 -12.79
C VAL A 128 -0.54 5.82 -13.92
N ARG A 129 -0.62 6.38 -15.12
CA ARG A 129 -0.99 5.64 -16.33
C ARG A 129 0.23 5.52 -17.23
N GLY A 130 0.74 4.30 -17.36
CA GLY A 130 1.93 4.04 -18.14
C GLY A 130 1.96 2.63 -18.72
N ARG A 131 2.90 2.41 -19.65
CA ARG A 131 3.16 1.12 -20.27
C ARG A 131 4.65 0.96 -20.55
N LEU A 132 5.11 -0.28 -20.54
CA LEU A 132 6.39 -0.69 -21.09
C LEU A 132 6.08 -1.70 -22.18
N ALA A 133 6.38 -1.35 -23.43
CA ALA A 133 6.10 -2.17 -24.59
C ALA A 133 7.33 -2.28 -25.46
N TYR A 134 7.45 -3.40 -26.16
CA TYR A 134 8.37 -3.53 -27.28
C TYR A 134 7.57 -3.44 -28.57
N SER A 135 7.89 -2.45 -29.40
CA SER A 135 7.35 -2.23 -30.74
C SER A 135 8.44 -2.57 -31.75
N THR A 136 8.07 -3.30 -32.80
CA THR A 136 8.99 -3.57 -33.91
C THR A 136 9.30 -2.32 -34.73
N GLN A 137 8.48 -1.27 -34.61
CA GLN A 137 8.66 0.03 -35.29
C GLN A 137 9.34 1.05 -34.39
N GLU A 138 8.93 1.14 -33.13
CA GLU A 138 9.37 2.19 -32.19
C GLU A 138 10.44 1.68 -31.19
N GLY A 139 10.79 0.40 -31.23
CA GLY A 139 11.69 -0.21 -30.27
C GLY A 139 11.06 -0.34 -28.87
N VAL A 140 11.87 -0.17 -27.82
CA VAL A 140 11.36 -0.20 -26.44
C VAL A 140 10.67 1.13 -26.11
N VAL A 141 9.36 1.07 -25.90
CA VAL A 141 8.51 2.20 -25.52
C VAL A 141 8.17 2.10 -24.04
N GLN A 142 8.75 2.97 -23.20
CA GLN A 142 8.44 3.07 -21.78
C GLN A 142 7.83 4.43 -21.47
N THR A 143 6.62 4.44 -20.91
CA THR A 143 5.95 5.68 -20.49
C THR A 143 5.85 5.85 -18.98
N PHE A 144 6.26 4.85 -18.18
CA PHE A 144 6.23 4.93 -16.71
C PHE A 144 7.17 6.00 -16.10
N VAL A 145 8.16 6.45 -16.86
CA VAL A 145 9.11 7.50 -16.45
C VAL A 145 9.41 8.34 -17.68
N ALA A 146 9.05 9.62 -17.66
CA ALA A 146 9.42 10.58 -18.70
C ALA A 146 10.48 11.54 -18.14
N LEU A 147 11.69 11.52 -18.69
CA LEU A 147 12.76 12.45 -18.31
C LEU A 147 12.90 13.47 -19.45
N GLY A 148 12.18 14.59 -19.38
CA GLY A 148 12.25 15.65 -20.39
C GLY A 148 11.54 16.93 -19.95
N ALA A 149 12.09 18.09 -20.35
CA ALA A 149 11.56 19.42 -20.02
C ALA A 149 10.20 19.73 -20.68
N ASP A 150 9.86 19.00 -21.76
CA ASP A 150 8.61 19.17 -22.53
C ASP A 150 7.58 18.04 -22.28
N GLY A 151 7.81 17.17 -21.29
CA GLY A 151 6.94 16.03 -20.93
C GLY A 151 6.30 16.17 -19.54
N PRO A 152 5.35 15.30 -19.15
CA PRO A 152 4.54 15.41 -17.92
C PRO A 152 5.30 15.24 -16.58
N GLY A 153 6.63 15.37 -16.57
CA GLY A 153 7.49 15.18 -15.39
C GLY A 153 7.97 13.74 -15.19
N LEU A 154 8.67 13.51 -14.07
CA LEU A 154 9.37 12.25 -13.72
C LEU A 154 8.49 10.99 -13.77
N LEU A 155 7.19 11.13 -13.53
CA LEU A 155 6.18 10.07 -13.68
C LEU A 155 5.06 10.61 -14.57
N PRO A 156 4.37 9.77 -15.37
CA PRO A 156 3.19 10.16 -16.13
C PRO A 156 2.01 10.32 -15.18
N LEU A 157 2.05 11.39 -14.39
CA LEU A 157 1.00 11.74 -13.45
C LEU A 157 -0.12 12.41 -14.24
N GLU A 158 -1.20 11.67 -14.41
CA GLU A 158 -2.46 12.28 -14.82
C GLU A 158 -3.11 12.85 -13.56
N SER A 159 -3.43 14.14 -13.61
CA SER A 159 -4.20 14.81 -12.57
C SER A 159 -5.58 15.14 -13.11
N VAL A 160 -6.60 14.89 -12.29
CA VAL A 160 -7.97 15.35 -12.54
C VAL A 160 -8.37 16.20 -11.34
N ASP A 161 -8.88 17.40 -11.60
CA ASP A 161 -9.41 18.28 -10.56
C ASP A 161 -10.58 17.59 -9.86
N ALA A 162 -10.53 17.45 -8.54
CA ALA A 162 -11.61 16.80 -7.79
C ALA A 162 -12.96 17.52 -7.92
N ALA A 163 -12.97 18.83 -8.21
CA ALA A 163 -14.19 19.58 -8.46
C ALA A 163 -14.95 19.12 -9.71
N THR A 164 -14.27 18.51 -10.68
CA THR A 164 -14.85 17.98 -11.92
C THR A 164 -14.84 16.45 -11.98
N ALA A 165 -14.00 15.80 -11.16
CA ALA A 165 -13.94 14.35 -11.06
C ALA A 165 -15.18 13.78 -10.36
N GLU A 166 -15.61 12.60 -10.81
CA GLU A 166 -16.57 11.82 -10.03
C GLU A 166 -15.96 11.42 -8.68
N PRO A 167 -16.76 11.42 -7.59
CA PRO A 167 -16.31 10.93 -6.29
C PRO A 167 -15.82 9.48 -6.40
N VAL A 168 -14.73 9.16 -5.70
CA VAL A 168 -14.28 7.76 -5.59
C VAL A 168 -15.30 7.01 -4.74
N ASP A 169 -15.86 5.94 -5.31
CA ASP A 169 -16.79 5.08 -4.60
C ASP A 169 -16.08 4.12 -3.65
N SER A 170 -16.82 3.67 -2.64
CA SER A 170 -16.40 2.62 -1.73
C SER A 170 -17.59 1.88 -1.16
N TRP A 171 -17.38 0.67 -0.66
CA TRP A 171 -18.46 -0.09 0.00
C TRP A 171 -18.99 0.61 1.28
N ILE A 172 -18.15 1.44 1.93
CA ILE A 172 -18.51 2.23 3.12
C ILE A 172 -19.19 3.55 2.73
N ASN A 173 -18.84 4.13 1.59
CA ASN A 173 -19.39 5.38 1.10
C ASN A 173 -19.55 5.30 -0.44
N PRO A 174 -20.65 4.70 -0.94
CA PRO A 174 -20.81 4.43 -2.37
C PRO A 174 -21.09 5.67 -3.22
N ASP A 175 -21.66 6.73 -2.64
CA ASP A 175 -21.91 8.01 -3.31
C ASP A 175 -20.77 9.03 -3.09
N GLY A 176 -19.78 8.68 -2.26
CA GLY A 176 -18.57 9.46 -2.01
C GLY A 176 -18.83 10.78 -1.26
N ARG A 177 -20.00 10.93 -0.64
CA ARG A 177 -20.45 12.14 0.04
C ARG A 177 -20.49 11.90 1.56
N PRO A 178 -20.34 12.94 2.40
CA PRO A 178 -20.52 12.80 3.84
C PRO A 178 -21.94 12.34 4.19
N GLY A 179 -22.05 11.48 5.20
CA GLY A 179 -23.30 10.89 5.66
C GLY A 179 -23.41 9.40 5.36
N ILE A 180 -24.50 8.80 5.86
CA ILE A 180 -24.87 7.41 5.57
C ILE A 180 -26.25 7.44 4.94
N ASP A 181 -26.33 7.09 3.65
CA ASP A 181 -27.60 6.81 2.99
C ASP A 181 -27.95 5.31 3.13
N PRO A 182 -29.07 4.96 3.79
CA PRO A 182 -29.53 3.57 3.92
C PRO A 182 -30.19 3.03 2.64
N GLY A 183 -30.55 3.89 1.67
CA GLY A 183 -31.20 3.50 0.42
C GLY A 183 -30.25 3.07 -0.70
N VAL A 184 -28.94 3.18 -0.49
CA VAL A 184 -27.90 2.89 -1.49
C VAL A 184 -27.38 1.45 -1.33
N ASP A 185 -27.22 0.74 -2.46
CA ASP A 185 -26.63 -0.60 -2.49
C ASP A 185 -25.14 -0.56 -2.13
N ARG A 186 -24.69 -1.53 -1.30
CA ARG A 186 -23.32 -1.59 -0.77
C ARG A 186 -22.70 -2.93 -1.14
N ARG A 187 -21.78 -2.89 -2.09
CA ARG A 187 -21.07 -4.07 -2.58
C ARG A 187 -19.64 -4.08 -2.06
N PHE A 188 -19.30 -5.10 -1.29
CA PHE A 188 -17.93 -5.36 -0.87
C PHE A 188 -17.25 -6.29 -1.86
N TYR A 189 -16.29 -5.76 -2.61
CA TYR A 189 -15.47 -6.54 -3.53
C TYR A 189 -14.24 -7.07 -2.80
N PHE A 190 -14.07 -8.39 -2.78
CA PHE A 190 -12.79 -9.01 -2.41
C PHE A 190 -11.75 -8.79 -3.52
N VAL A 191 -12.18 -8.95 -4.77
CA VAL A 191 -11.44 -8.66 -5.99
C VAL A 191 -12.46 -8.20 -7.04
N GLU A 192 -12.02 -7.34 -7.95
CA GLU A 192 -12.82 -6.79 -9.06
C GLU A 192 -12.49 -7.43 -10.40
N ASN A 193 -11.29 -7.97 -10.57
CA ASN A 193 -10.83 -8.55 -11.83
C ASN A 193 -9.96 -9.81 -11.62
N GLY A 194 -9.80 -10.60 -12.67
CA GLY A 194 -9.14 -11.90 -12.59
C GLY A 194 -7.67 -11.82 -12.17
N TRP A 195 -6.95 -10.78 -12.56
CA TRP A 195 -5.54 -10.64 -12.20
C TRP A 195 -5.36 -10.32 -10.70
N GLN A 196 -6.28 -9.57 -10.09
CA GLN A 196 -6.27 -9.34 -8.63
C GLN A 196 -6.39 -10.66 -7.87
N LEU A 197 -7.24 -11.60 -8.35
CA LEU A 197 -7.33 -12.94 -7.76
C LEU A 197 -6.00 -13.70 -7.84
N VAL A 198 -5.28 -13.59 -8.97
CA VAL A 198 -3.95 -14.19 -9.13
C VAL A 198 -2.97 -13.62 -8.10
N VAL A 199 -2.97 -12.30 -7.87
CA VAL A 199 -2.12 -11.65 -6.86
C VAL A 199 -2.43 -12.16 -5.45
N VAL A 200 -3.72 -12.24 -5.10
CA VAL A 200 -4.17 -12.75 -3.80
C VAL A 200 -3.76 -14.21 -3.60
N ALA A 201 -3.96 -15.05 -4.61
CA ALA A 201 -3.57 -16.46 -4.56
C ALA A 201 -2.05 -16.63 -4.43
N ALA A 202 -1.26 -15.84 -5.17
CA ALA A 202 0.20 -15.86 -5.09
C ALA A 202 0.71 -15.43 -3.71
N ALA A 203 0.09 -14.41 -3.10
CA ALA A 203 0.41 -13.96 -1.75
C ALA A 203 0.11 -15.05 -0.70
N ALA A 204 -1.08 -15.67 -0.79
CA ALA A 204 -1.48 -16.75 0.09
C ALA A 204 -0.54 -17.96 -0.01
N ALA A 205 -0.21 -18.40 -1.22
CA ALA A 205 0.72 -19.49 -1.48
C ALA A 205 2.12 -19.18 -0.93
N THR A 206 2.62 -17.96 -1.17
CA THR A 206 3.92 -17.50 -0.69
C THR A 206 4.01 -17.53 0.84
N LEU A 207 3.01 -16.99 1.53
CA LEU A 207 2.96 -17.04 2.99
C LEU A 207 2.88 -18.48 3.51
N ALA A 208 2.05 -19.34 2.90
CA ALA A 208 1.94 -20.74 3.29
C ALA A 208 3.28 -21.48 3.20
N VAL A 209 4.03 -21.28 2.11
CA VAL A 209 5.37 -21.86 1.92
C VAL A 209 6.34 -21.31 2.96
N ARG A 210 6.38 -19.98 3.16
CA ARG A 210 7.28 -19.35 4.14
C ARG A 210 7.04 -19.81 5.58
N PHE A 211 5.78 -19.93 5.97
CA PHE A 211 5.44 -20.41 7.33
C PHE A 211 5.74 -21.90 7.49
N ARG A 212 5.61 -22.72 6.44
CA ARG A 212 5.98 -24.14 6.48
C ARG A 212 7.48 -24.34 6.60
N GLY A 213 8.28 -23.59 5.84
CA GLY A 213 9.75 -23.66 5.91
C GLY A 213 10.28 -23.47 7.32
N ARG A 214 9.80 -22.45 8.05
CA ARG A 214 10.17 -22.23 9.45
C ARG A 214 9.67 -23.30 10.43
N GLY A 215 8.51 -23.90 10.16
CA GLY A 215 7.98 -25.00 10.97
C GLY A 215 8.79 -26.29 10.82
N GLY A 216 9.41 -26.49 9.64
CA GLY A 216 10.30 -27.62 9.36
C GLY A 216 11.66 -27.47 10.06
N ASP A 217 12.28 -26.28 9.99
CA ASP A 217 13.58 -26.02 10.62
C ASP A 217 13.55 -26.20 12.15
N ALA A 218 12.42 -25.83 12.79
CA ALA A 218 12.21 -26.03 14.23
C ALA A 218 12.01 -27.51 14.63
N ALA A 219 11.59 -28.37 13.69
CA ALA A 219 11.39 -29.80 13.94
C ALA A 219 12.68 -30.61 13.76
N THR A 220 13.59 -30.15 12.90
CA THR A 220 14.89 -30.83 12.65
C THR A 220 15.93 -30.61 13.75
N ASP A 221 15.91 -29.47 14.45
CA ASP A 221 16.84 -29.20 15.57
C ASP A 221 16.48 -29.92 16.87
N GLY A 222 15.25 -30.46 16.99
CA GLY A 222 14.82 -31.25 18.14
C GLY A 222 15.24 -32.73 18.10
N GLY A 223 15.88 -33.19 17.00
CA GLY A 223 16.16 -34.60 16.74
C GLY A 223 17.58 -35.08 17.07
N VAL A 224 18.50 -34.18 17.43
CA VAL A 224 19.91 -34.54 17.69
C VAL A 224 20.22 -34.44 19.18
N PHE A 225 19.61 -35.30 19.98
CA PHE A 225 20.11 -35.71 21.29
C PHE A 225 19.52 -37.06 21.64
N ARG A 226 20.12 -38.13 21.12
CA ARG A 226 20.21 -39.46 21.76
C ARG A 226 21.47 -40.15 21.30
#